data_AF-A0A847E4H1-F1
#
_entry.id   AF-A0A847E4H1-F1
#
_cell.length_a   1.000
_cell.length_b   1.000
_cell.length_c   1.000
_cell.angle_alpha   90.00
_cell.angle_beta   90.00
_cell.angle_gamma   90.00
#
_symmetry.space_group_name_H-M   'P 1'
#
loop_
_entity.id
_entity.type
_entity.pdbx_description
1 polymer ?
#
loop_
_entity_poly.entity_id
_entity_poly.type
_entity_poly.pdbx_seq_one_letter_code
_entity_poly.pdbx_strand_id
1 'polypeptide(L)'
;LYCYCYKRDWLDSHIKNAEKGIRFITPNYDEKFRIPDEDKIRILLSDGKTLDQTCRYIDEYHLEVGRNLYHICEFAERMEQNGNTIIPLRSALPETCYGTLSDTGEVIIIKKAETGYYKTDIEGGSKDQNRQLVDEYNRKLGVSKAQAEAMYAGSLFGWDVPGADPKNYDMDGNFINRKGRDRGDAR
;
A
#
# COMPACT_ATOMS: atom_id res chain seq x y z
N LEU A 1 -22.78 18.12 -23.56
CA LEU A 1 -22.32 18.60 -22.23
C LEU A 1 -21.16 19.57 -22.47
N TYR A 2 -21.38 20.89 -22.41
CA TYR A 2 -20.33 21.89 -22.66
C TYR A 2 -19.50 22.09 -21.38
N CYS A 3 -18.30 21.52 -21.32
CA CYS A 3 -17.31 21.90 -20.32
C CYS A 3 -16.50 23.08 -20.88
N TYR A 4 -16.62 24.25 -20.26
CA TYR A 4 -15.84 25.44 -20.62
C TYR A 4 -14.34 25.12 -20.56
N CYS A 5 -13.55 25.58 -21.52
CA CYS A 5 -12.13 25.20 -21.68
C CYS A 5 -11.31 25.34 -20.38
N TYR A 6 -11.54 26.41 -19.61
CA TYR A 6 -10.91 26.63 -18.31
C TYR A 6 -11.27 25.56 -17.25
N LYS A 7 -12.51 25.07 -17.25
CA LYS A 7 -12.94 23.98 -16.35
C LYS A 7 -12.36 22.64 -16.77
N ARG A 8 -12.10 22.44 -18.06
CA ARG A 8 -11.41 21.25 -18.58
C ARG A 8 -9.95 21.23 -18.12
N ASP A 9 -9.22 22.32 -18.30
CA ASP A 9 -7.80 22.39 -17.92
C ASP A 9 -7.61 22.17 -16.41
N TRP A 10 -8.50 22.75 -15.59
CA TRP A 10 -8.50 22.54 -14.14
C TRP A 10 -8.81 21.08 -13.76
N LEU A 11 -9.81 20.46 -14.41
CA LEU A 11 -10.15 19.05 -14.19
C LEU A 11 -9.00 18.12 -14.62
N ASP A 12 -8.41 18.34 -15.78
CA ASP A 12 -7.28 17.56 -16.29
C ASP A 12 -6.07 17.68 -15.34
N SER A 13 -5.82 18.87 -14.79
CA SER A 13 -4.79 19.07 -13.78
C SER A 13 -5.10 18.35 -12.47
N HIS A 14 -6.35 18.37 -12.01
CA HIS A 14 -6.76 17.67 -10.79
C HIS A 14 -6.60 16.16 -10.94
N ILE A 15 -7.06 15.58 -12.06
CA ILE A 15 -6.89 14.15 -12.37
C ILE A 15 -5.40 13.77 -12.37
N LYS A 16 -4.55 14.54 -13.06
CA LYS A 16 -3.10 14.29 -13.09
C LYS A 16 -2.44 14.36 -11.71
N ASN A 17 -2.94 15.21 -10.82
CA ASN A 17 -2.41 15.27 -9.46
C ASN A 17 -2.95 14.14 -8.58
N ALA A 18 -4.23 13.77 -8.72
CA ALA A 18 -4.82 12.62 -8.04
C ALA A 18 -4.11 11.31 -8.38
N GLU A 19 -3.62 11.15 -9.63
CA GLU A 19 -2.80 10.00 -10.05
C GLU A 19 -1.50 9.83 -9.25
N LYS A 20 -0.97 10.91 -8.64
CA LYS A 20 0.19 10.81 -7.74
C LYS A 20 -0.16 10.12 -6.42
N GLY A 21 -1.44 10.07 -6.07
CA GLY A 21 -1.97 9.49 -4.85
C GLY A 21 -1.99 10.44 -3.67
N ILE A 22 -2.87 10.14 -2.72
CA ILE A 22 -3.07 10.83 -1.46
C ILE A 22 -1.84 10.61 -0.58
N ARG A 23 -1.23 11.71 -0.14
CA ARG A 23 0.00 11.71 0.66
C ARG A 23 -0.30 11.58 2.15
N PHE A 24 0.32 10.60 2.80
CA PHE A 24 0.33 10.45 4.25
C PHE A 24 1.72 10.82 4.79
N ILE A 25 1.75 11.66 5.82
CA ILE A 25 2.98 12.21 6.38
C ILE A 25 3.09 11.96 7.88
N THR A 26 4.31 12.12 8.40
CA THR A 26 4.54 12.37 9.83
C THR A 26 4.16 13.82 10.17
N PRO A 27 3.95 14.16 11.46
CA PRO A 27 3.77 15.55 11.88
C PRO A 27 4.95 16.47 11.51
N ASN A 28 6.15 15.89 11.38
CA ASN A 28 7.36 16.59 10.92
C ASN A 28 7.44 16.77 9.40
N TYR A 29 6.35 16.49 8.68
CA TYR A 29 6.21 16.68 7.23
C TYR A 29 6.90 15.63 6.34
N ASP A 30 7.49 14.58 6.93
CA ASP A 30 8.11 13.50 6.18
C ASP A 30 7.05 12.60 5.54
N GLU A 31 7.16 12.32 4.24
CA GLU A 31 6.25 11.41 3.56
C GLU A 31 6.45 9.97 4.04
N LYS A 32 5.39 9.35 4.55
CA LYS A 32 5.38 7.94 4.93
C LYS A 32 5.06 7.05 3.73
N PHE A 33 3.93 7.33 3.09
CA PHE A 33 3.45 6.57 1.93
C PHE A 33 2.39 7.36 1.17
N ARG A 34 2.01 6.81 0.01
CA ARG A 34 0.86 7.27 -0.78
C ARG A 34 -0.09 6.12 -1.08
N ILE A 35 -1.38 6.44 -1.14
CA ILE A 35 -2.41 5.53 -1.67
C ILE A 35 -3.12 6.19 -2.87
N PRO A 36 -3.61 5.41 -3.84
CA PRO A 36 -4.54 5.88 -4.87
C PRO A 36 -5.74 6.63 -4.29
N ASP A 37 -6.37 7.47 -5.12
CA ASP A 37 -7.67 8.02 -4.78
C ASP A 37 -8.70 6.90 -4.60
N GLU A 38 -9.65 7.10 -3.68
CA GLU A 38 -10.67 6.11 -3.24
C GLU A 38 -10.15 4.86 -2.52
N ASP A 39 -8.85 4.72 -2.30
CA ASP A 39 -8.31 3.63 -1.49
C ASP A 39 -8.60 3.81 0.01
N LYS A 40 -8.46 2.70 0.74
CA LYS A 40 -8.74 2.65 2.18
C LYS A 40 -7.48 2.63 3.02
N ILE A 41 -7.60 3.19 4.21
CA ILE A 41 -6.67 3.01 5.32
C ILE A 41 -7.37 2.28 6.46
N ARG A 42 -6.60 1.52 7.23
CA ARG A 42 -6.99 1.00 8.54
C ARG A 42 -6.34 1.83 9.63
N ILE A 43 -7.15 2.42 10.49
CA ILE A 43 -6.71 3.13 11.68
C ILE A 43 -6.78 2.13 12.84
N LEU A 44 -5.63 1.82 13.42
CA LEU A 44 -5.53 1.10 14.69
C LEU A 44 -5.62 2.14 15.81
N LEU A 45 -6.70 2.08 16.58
CA LEU A 45 -6.90 2.94 17.73
C LEU A 45 -6.06 2.45 18.91
N SER A 46 -5.70 3.36 19.82
CA SER A 46 -4.97 3.03 21.04
C SER A 46 -5.69 2.05 21.97
N ASP A 47 -7.01 1.91 21.84
CA ASP A 47 -7.83 0.91 22.56
C ASP A 47 -7.83 -0.49 21.90
N GLY A 48 -7.07 -0.67 20.82
CA GLY A 48 -6.95 -1.92 20.07
C GLY A 48 -8.07 -2.16 19.04
N LYS A 49 -9.07 -1.27 18.94
CA LYS A 49 -10.07 -1.34 17.88
C LYS A 49 -9.50 -0.86 16.55
N THR A 50 -10.15 -1.25 15.47
CA THR A 50 -9.76 -0.89 14.12
C THR A 50 -10.90 -0.19 13.39
N LEU A 51 -10.57 0.80 12.57
CA LEU A 51 -11.51 1.52 11.72
C LEU A 51 -10.96 1.59 10.29
N ASP A 52 -11.71 1.05 9.34
CA ASP A 52 -11.36 1.13 7.92
C ASP A 52 -12.08 2.31 7.28
N GLN A 53 -11.32 3.29 6.81
CA GLN A 53 -11.84 4.53 6.24
C GLN A 53 -11.41 4.66 4.78
N THR A 54 -12.35 5.05 3.92
CA THR A 54 -12.06 5.40 2.53
C THR A 54 -11.47 6.80 2.49
N CYS A 55 -10.45 7.00 1.68
CA CYS A 55 -9.77 8.28 1.52
C CYS A 55 -10.05 8.86 0.14
N ARG A 56 -10.22 10.18 0.07
CA ARG A 56 -10.36 10.89 -1.21
C ARG A 56 -9.33 12.00 -1.36
N TYR A 57 -8.78 12.11 -2.55
CA TYR A 57 -7.88 13.17 -2.94
C TYR A 57 -8.66 14.46 -3.13
N ILE A 58 -8.18 15.55 -2.54
CA ILE A 58 -8.73 16.89 -2.73
C ILE A 58 -7.68 17.77 -3.39
N ASP A 59 -6.49 17.85 -2.80
CA ASP A 59 -5.28 18.43 -3.37
C ASP A 59 -4.02 17.86 -2.67
N GLU A 60 -2.84 18.45 -2.89
CA GLU A 60 -1.58 17.98 -2.28
C GLU A 60 -1.50 18.15 -0.75
N TYR A 61 -2.37 18.97 -0.16
CA TYR A 61 -2.37 19.31 1.27
C TYR A 61 -3.67 18.94 1.97
N HIS A 62 -4.74 18.61 1.24
CA HIS A 62 -6.04 18.24 1.77
C HIS A 62 -6.48 16.85 1.30
N LEU A 63 -7.10 16.12 2.22
CA LEU A 63 -7.69 14.81 1.96
C LEU A 63 -9.00 14.64 2.73
N GLU A 64 -9.90 13.84 2.18
CA GLU A 64 -11.05 13.34 2.92
C GLU A 64 -10.70 11.98 3.54
N VAL A 65 -11.06 11.77 4.81
CA VAL A 65 -11.00 10.46 5.47
C VAL A 65 -12.39 10.11 6.00
N GLY A 66 -13.06 9.18 5.32
CA GLY A 66 -14.46 8.84 5.56
C GLY A 66 -15.42 9.93 5.13
N ARG A 67 -15.75 10.85 6.04
CA ARG A 67 -16.64 12.00 5.79
C ARG A 67 -16.05 13.33 6.25
N ASN A 68 -14.80 13.31 6.72
CA ASN A 68 -14.13 14.46 7.29
C ASN A 68 -13.03 14.94 6.35
N LEU A 69 -13.03 16.23 6.05
CA LEU A 69 -11.97 16.91 5.32
C LEU A 69 -10.87 17.33 6.31
N TYR A 70 -9.62 17.05 5.97
CA TYR A 70 -8.46 17.41 6.78
C TYR A 70 -7.38 18.08 5.94
N HIS A 71 -6.60 18.94 6.59
CA HIS A 71 -5.24 19.20 6.13
C HIS A 71 -4.32 18.01 6.51
N ILE A 72 -3.36 17.64 5.67
CA ILE A 72 -2.50 16.45 5.91
C ILE A 72 -1.75 16.51 7.25
N CYS A 73 -1.28 17.69 7.68
CA CYS A 73 -0.65 17.88 8.99
C CYS A 73 -1.64 17.69 10.13
N GLU A 74 -2.84 18.26 10.01
CA GLU A 74 -3.89 18.11 11.02
C GLU A 74 -4.24 16.64 11.21
N PHE A 75 -4.37 15.89 10.11
CA PHE A 75 -4.62 14.46 10.18
C PHE A 75 -3.47 13.71 10.86
N ALA A 76 -2.22 13.99 10.47
CA ALA A 76 -1.04 13.36 11.05
C ALA A 76 -0.91 13.64 12.57
N GLU A 77 -1.05 14.90 12.98
CA GLU A 77 -1.01 15.32 14.38
C GLU A 77 -2.12 14.66 15.20
N ARG A 78 -3.35 14.61 14.68
CA ARG A 78 -4.48 13.94 15.36
C ARG A 78 -4.23 12.45 15.52
N MET A 79 -3.63 11.77 14.54
CA MET A 79 -3.34 10.34 14.67
C MET A 79 -2.25 10.09 15.71
N GLU A 80 -1.19 10.90 15.72
CA GLU A 80 -0.11 10.79 16.70
C GLU A 80 -0.58 11.09 18.14
N GLN A 81 -1.31 12.20 18.34
CA GLN A 81 -1.80 12.61 19.67
C GLN A 81 -2.74 11.57 20.31
N ASN A 82 -3.51 10.84 19.49
CA ASN A 82 -4.41 9.79 19.98
C ASN A 82 -3.71 8.43 20.14
N GLY A 83 -2.43 8.32 19.78
CA GLY A 83 -1.67 7.07 19.78
C GLY A 83 -2.14 6.09 18.71
N ASN A 84 -2.72 6.58 17.61
CA ASN A 84 -3.26 5.76 16.54
C ASN A 84 -2.17 5.41 15.52
N THR A 85 -2.25 4.21 14.95
CA THR A 85 -1.41 3.80 13.82
C THR A 85 -2.23 3.69 12.54
N ILE A 86 -1.66 4.12 11.42
CA ILE A 86 -2.32 4.04 10.10
C ILE A 86 -1.65 2.95 9.27
N ILE A 87 -2.46 2.06 8.70
CA ILE A 87 -2.03 1.00 7.79
C ILE A 87 -2.71 1.24 6.43
N PRO A 88 -1.96 1.44 5.33
CA PRO A 88 -2.55 1.50 3.99
C PRO A 88 -3.07 0.12 3.59
N LEU A 89 -4.35 0.02 3.22
CA LEU A 89 -4.91 -1.26 2.77
C LEU A 89 -4.54 -1.55 1.31
N ARG A 90 -4.46 -0.52 0.45
CA ARG A 90 -4.22 -0.62 -1.01
C ARG A 90 -5.17 -1.59 -1.72
N SER A 91 -6.08 -1.09 -2.55
CA SER A 91 -6.98 -1.97 -3.32
C SER A 91 -6.23 -2.91 -4.28
N ALA A 92 -5.03 -2.53 -4.69
CA ALA A 92 -4.14 -3.35 -5.52
C ALA A 92 -3.59 -4.61 -4.82
N LEU A 93 -3.72 -4.74 -3.50
CA LEU A 93 -3.27 -5.91 -2.75
C LEU A 93 -4.42 -6.90 -2.51
N PRO A 94 -4.21 -8.22 -2.73
CA PRO A 94 -5.20 -9.23 -2.40
C PRO A 94 -5.41 -9.33 -0.89
N GLU A 95 -6.57 -9.81 -0.44
CA GLU A 95 -6.80 -10.03 1.00
C GLU A 95 -5.85 -11.08 1.58
N THR A 96 -5.52 -12.10 0.80
CA THR A 96 -4.60 -13.18 1.18
C THR A 96 -3.74 -13.62 0.01
N CYS A 97 -2.54 -14.12 0.30
CA CYS A 97 -1.72 -14.84 -0.66
C CYS A 97 -0.89 -15.94 0.04
N TYR A 98 -0.30 -16.82 -0.75
CA TYR A 98 0.70 -17.76 -0.28
C TYR A 98 2.10 -17.16 -0.39
N GLY A 99 3.00 -17.61 0.48
CA GLY A 99 4.42 -17.28 0.46
C GLY A 99 5.26 -18.46 0.92
N THR A 100 6.58 -18.30 0.91
CA THR A 100 7.53 -19.27 1.48
C THR A 100 8.41 -18.60 2.52
N LEU A 101 8.69 -19.28 3.63
CA LEU A 101 9.70 -18.81 4.58
C LEU A 101 11.10 -18.91 3.97
N SER A 102 11.92 -17.87 4.16
CA SER A 102 13.26 -17.78 3.56
C SER A 102 14.25 -18.77 4.18
N ASP A 103 14.10 -19.06 5.48
CA ASP A 103 14.94 -19.97 6.26
C ASP A 103 14.56 -21.44 6.04
N THR A 104 13.29 -21.81 6.21
CA THR A 104 12.82 -23.22 6.15
C THR A 104 12.30 -23.62 4.78
N GLY A 105 11.76 -22.67 4.00
CA GLY A 105 11.03 -22.97 2.76
C GLY A 105 9.61 -23.43 2.96
N GLU A 106 9.08 -23.43 4.19
CA GLU A 106 7.69 -23.81 4.48
C GLU A 106 6.70 -22.88 3.77
N VAL A 107 5.58 -23.45 3.31
CA VAL A 107 4.49 -22.69 2.69
C VAL A 107 3.64 -22.03 3.77
N ILE A 108 3.45 -20.73 3.62
CA ILE A 108 2.74 -19.87 4.57
C ILE A 108 1.61 -19.11 3.88
N ILE A 109 0.64 -18.65 4.67
CA ILE A 109 -0.40 -17.71 4.24
C ILE A 109 -0.08 -16.34 4.84
N ILE A 110 -0.14 -15.32 4.00
CA ILE A 110 -0.01 -13.93 4.40
C ILE A 110 -1.37 -13.26 4.23
N LYS A 111 -1.78 -12.49 5.24
CA LYS A 111 -3.01 -11.69 5.20
C LYS A 111 -2.66 -10.21 5.14
N LYS A 112 -3.41 -9.48 4.32
CA LYS A 112 -3.23 -8.04 4.14
C LYS A 112 -3.46 -7.29 5.44
N ALA A 113 -2.66 -6.25 5.68
CA ALA A 113 -2.75 -5.40 6.87
C ALA A 113 -2.51 -6.12 8.20
N GLU A 114 -1.90 -7.31 8.18
CA GLU A 114 -1.48 -8.06 9.37
C GLU A 114 0.05 -8.24 9.37
N THR A 115 0.63 -8.34 10.55
CA THR A 115 2.07 -8.62 10.71
C THR A 115 2.30 -10.12 10.85
N GLY A 116 3.33 -10.64 10.20
CA GLY A 116 3.68 -12.06 10.24
C GLY A 116 2.86 -12.91 9.28
N TYR A 117 2.68 -14.19 9.64
CA TYR A 117 2.13 -15.19 8.73
C TYR A 117 1.39 -16.30 9.47
N TYR A 118 0.66 -17.10 8.70
CA TYR A 118 -0.06 -18.29 9.17
C TYR A 118 0.56 -19.53 8.54
N LYS A 119 0.69 -20.60 9.32
CA LYS A 119 1.15 -21.89 8.82
C LYS A 119 0.09 -22.56 7.97
N THR A 120 0.52 -23.41 7.04
CA THR A 120 -0.36 -24.28 6.25
C THR A 120 -0.11 -25.73 6.60
N ASP A 121 -1.10 -26.59 6.36
CA ASP A 121 -0.97 -28.04 6.49
C ASP A 121 -0.40 -28.70 5.22
N ILE A 122 0.16 -27.90 4.30
CA ILE A 122 0.76 -28.40 3.07
C ILE A 122 2.07 -29.09 3.44
N GLU A 123 2.16 -30.39 3.14
CA GLU A 123 3.38 -31.16 3.34
C GLU A 123 4.53 -30.52 2.56
N GLY A 124 5.63 -30.23 3.28
CA GLY A 124 6.77 -29.54 2.70
C GLY A 124 7.52 -30.41 1.69
N GLY A 125 7.79 -29.83 0.52
CA GLY A 125 8.83 -30.30 -0.40
C GLY A 125 10.15 -29.55 -0.19
N SER A 126 11.04 -29.64 -1.18
CA SER A 126 12.22 -28.78 -1.23
C SER A 126 11.82 -27.30 -1.37
N LYS A 127 12.73 -26.37 -1.05
CA LYS A 127 12.49 -24.92 -1.20
C LYS A 127 12.00 -24.55 -2.61
N ASP A 128 12.60 -25.13 -3.63
CA ASP A 128 12.24 -24.86 -5.03
C ASP A 128 10.88 -25.43 -5.41
N GLN A 129 10.55 -26.62 -4.90
CA GLN A 129 9.22 -27.22 -5.10
C GLN A 129 8.13 -26.38 -4.44
N ASN A 130 8.36 -25.94 -3.20
CA ASN A 130 7.41 -25.10 -2.47
C ASN A 130 7.24 -23.74 -3.14
N ARG A 131 8.32 -23.16 -3.69
CA ARG A 131 8.25 -21.90 -4.44
C ARG A 131 7.37 -22.03 -5.69
N GLN A 132 7.55 -23.11 -6.47
CA GLN A 132 6.71 -23.38 -7.64
C GLN A 132 5.24 -23.61 -7.26
N LEU A 133 5.00 -24.31 -6.16
CA LEU A 133 3.67 -24.56 -5.63
C LEU A 133 2.97 -23.26 -5.21
N VAL A 134 3.68 -22.37 -4.51
CA VAL A 134 3.19 -21.05 -4.11
C VAL A 134 2.86 -20.19 -5.32
N ASP A 135 3.74 -20.15 -6.33
CA ASP A 135 3.48 -19.43 -7.58
C ASP A 135 2.24 -19.97 -8.30
N GLU A 136 2.04 -21.29 -8.33
CA GLU A 136 0.86 -21.91 -8.93
C GLU A 136 -0.41 -21.54 -8.16
N TYR A 137 -0.40 -21.62 -6.84
CA TYR A 137 -1.55 -21.31 -5.99
C TYR A 137 -1.91 -19.82 -6.06
N ASN A 138 -0.93 -18.93 -5.99
CA ASN A 138 -1.15 -17.50 -6.17
C ASN A 138 -1.73 -17.20 -7.56
N ARG A 139 -1.22 -17.83 -8.62
CA ARG A 139 -1.79 -17.67 -9.97
C ARG A 139 -3.25 -18.13 -10.04
N LYS A 140 -3.63 -19.23 -9.36
CA LYS A 140 -5.03 -19.68 -9.28
C LYS A 140 -5.93 -18.69 -8.53
N LEU A 141 -5.37 -17.96 -7.57
CA LEU A 141 -6.05 -16.88 -6.84
C LEU A 141 -6.04 -15.54 -7.60
N GLY A 142 -5.42 -15.46 -8.77
CA GLY A 142 -5.24 -14.21 -9.52
C GLY A 142 -4.22 -13.25 -8.90
N VAL A 143 -3.37 -13.74 -7.98
CA VAL A 143 -2.31 -12.96 -7.35
C VAL A 143 -1.07 -12.98 -8.25
N SER A 144 -0.65 -11.79 -8.66
CA SER A 144 0.59 -11.59 -9.42
C SER A 144 1.83 -11.72 -8.53
N LYS A 145 3.01 -11.96 -9.14
CA LYS A 145 4.28 -11.99 -8.41
C LYS A 145 4.56 -10.67 -7.68
N ALA A 146 4.32 -9.53 -8.33
CA ALA A 146 4.41 -8.21 -7.73
C ALA A 146 3.55 -8.07 -6.46
N GLN A 147 2.30 -8.57 -6.50
CA GLN A 147 1.42 -8.56 -5.33
C GLN A 147 1.92 -9.50 -4.23
N ALA A 148 2.38 -10.71 -4.57
CA ALA A 148 2.88 -11.67 -3.60
C ALA A 148 4.13 -11.14 -2.86
N GLU A 149 5.07 -10.54 -3.59
CA GLU A 149 6.27 -9.94 -3.01
C GLU A 149 5.93 -8.71 -2.16
N ALA A 150 4.95 -7.90 -2.58
CA ALA A 150 4.48 -6.77 -1.78
C ALA A 150 3.76 -7.22 -0.49
N MET A 151 2.96 -8.28 -0.55
CA MET A 151 2.34 -8.89 0.62
C MET A 151 3.41 -9.42 1.59
N TYR A 152 4.43 -10.11 1.06
CA TYR A 152 5.54 -10.63 1.84
C TYR A 152 6.30 -9.50 2.56
N ALA A 153 6.69 -8.44 1.84
CA ALA A 153 7.34 -7.28 2.41
C ALA A 153 6.47 -6.56 3.46
N GLY A 154 5.16 -6.41 3.18
CA GLY A 154 4.20 -5.82 4.11
C GLY A 154 4.12 -6.57 5.43
N SER A 155 4.09 -7.90 5.36
CA SER A 155 4.00 -8.76 6.55
C SER A 155 5.25 -8.73 7.44
N LEU A 156 6.42 -8.49 6.85
CA LEU A 156 7.71 -8.48 7.56
C LEU A 156 8.13 -7.10 8.05
N PHE A 157 7.92 -6.07 7.23
CA PHE A 157 8.50 -4.74 7.45
C PHE A 157 7.45 -3.66 7.73
N GLY A 158 6.16 -4.03 7.71
CA GLY A 158 5.05 -3.10 7.84
C GLY A 158 4.52 -2.67 6.47
N TRP A 159 3.26 -2.23 6.46
CA TRP A 159 2.53 -1.97 5.21
C TRP A 159 2.73 -0.56 4.68
N ASP A 160 3.32 0.36 5.45
CA ASP A 160 3.65 1.71 5.01
C ASP A 160 4.97 1.80 4.23
N VAL A 161 5.76 0.73 4.17
CA VAL A 161 7.03 0.73 3.45
C VAL A 161 6.84 0.66 1.92
N PRO A 162 7.78 1.18 1.11
CA PRO A 162 7.72 1.07 -0.35
C PRO A 162 7.65 -0.37 -0.87
N GLY A 163 8.25 -1.32 -0.15
CA GLY A 163 8.16 -2.75 -0.45
C GLY A 163 6.74 -3.31 -0.35
N ALA A 164 5.84 -2.69 0.43
CA ALA A 164 4.45 -3.14 0.55
C ALA A 164 3.53 -2.60 -0.56
N ASP A 165 4.10 -2.06 -1.64
CA ASP A 165 3.36 -1.50 -2.77
C ASP A 165 3.69 -2.25 -4.07
N PRO A 166 2.74 -3.00 -4.67
CA PRO A 166 2.96 -3.75 -5.90
C PRO A 166 3.48 -2.92 -7.07
N LYS A 167 3.22 -1.60 -7.10
CA LYS A 167 3.70 -0.70 -8.17
C LYS A 167 5.22 -0.50 -8.19
N ASN A 168 5.90 -0.96 -7.13
CA ASN A 168 7.34 -0.92 -7.00
C ASN A 168 8.00 -2.24 -7.42
N TYR A 169 7.27 -3.14 -8.06
CA TYR A 169 7.80 -4.41 -8.57
C TYR A 169 7.56 -4.54 -10.08
N ASP A 170 8.44 -5.27 -10.75
CA ASP A 170 8.24 -5.67 -12.14
C ASP A 170 7.31 -6.90 -12.24
N MET A 171 7.04 -7.37 -13.45
CA MET A 171 6.17 -8.53 -13.69
C MET A 171 6.72 -9.83 -13.10
N ASP A 172 8.02 -9.90 -12.87
CA ASP A 172 8.72 -11.06 -12.30
C ASP A 172 8.80 -10.99 -10.76
N GLY A 173 8.32 -9.91 -10.15
CA GLY A 173 8.37 -9.70 -8.70
C GLY A 173 9.70 -9.13 -8.21
N ASN A 174 10.54 -8.57 -9.08
CA ASN A 174 11.75 -7.89 -8.64
C ASN A 174 11.46 -6.43 -8.28
N PHE A 175 12.04 -5.95 -7.18
CA PHE A 175 11.86 -4.57 -6.74
C PHE A 175 12.50 -3.58 -7.72
N ILE A 176 11.71 -2.65 -8.24
CA ILE A 176 12.13 -1.59 -9.16
C ILE A 176 12.73 -0.46 -8.32
N ASN A 177 14.06 -0.41 -8.27
CA ASN A 177 14.76 0.68 -7.60
C ASN A 177 14.62 1.98 -8.40
N ARG A 178 13.70 2.87 -7.99
CA ARG A 178 13.47 4.18 -8.65
C ARG A 178 14.57 5.23 -8.38
N LYS A 179 15.74 4.86 -7.83
CA LYS A 179 16.87 5.77 -7.49
C LYS A 179 17.53 6.51 -8.67
N GLY A 180 16.81 6.77 -9.76
CA GLY A 180 17.32 7.48 -10.94
C GLY A 180 16.35 8.43 -11.63
N ARG A 181 15.25 8.89 -11.00
CA ARG A 181 14.42 9.97 -11.56
C ARG A 181 14.54 11.25 -10.73
N ASP A 182 15.19 12.25 -11.32
CA ASP A 182 15.26 13.67 -10.98
C ASP A 182 15.75 14.08 -9.59
N ARG A 183 17.08 14.09 -9.43
CA ARG A 183 17.75 15.33 -8.98
C ARG A 183 18.05 16.18 -10.23
N GLY A 184 16.99 16.66 -10.88
CA GLY A 184 17.08 17.64 -11.96
C GLY A 184 17.32 19.02 -11.36
N ASP A 185 18.32 19.71 -11.89
CA ASP A 185 18.85 21.02 -11.52
C ASP A 185 17.82 22.00 -10.92
N ALA A 186 18.00 22.33 -9.64
CA ALA A 186 17.70 23.67 -9.14
C ALA A 186 19.03 24.43 -9.07
N ARG A 187 19.38 25.09 -10.17
CA ARG A 187 20.27 26.25 -10.17
C ARG A 187 19.45 27.51 -10.01
#